data_AF-A0A9E7RRA2-F1
#
_entry.id   AF-A0A9E7RRA2-F1
#
_cell.length_a   1.000
_cell.length_b   1.000
_cell.length_c   1.000
_cell.angle_alpha   90.00
_cell.angle_beta   90.00
_cell.angle_gamma   90.00
#
_symmetry.space_group_name_H-M   'P 1'
#
loop_
_entity.id
_entity.type
_entity.pdbx_description
1 polymer ?
#
loop_
_entity_poly.entity_id
_entity_poly.type
_entity_poly.pdbx_seq_one_letter_code
_entity_poly.pdbx_strand_id
1 'polypeptide(L)'
;MNLKIVLVVGLIFLFAVSSGGICYLVMGGPDLEAAYQNGKAEAVQKTQAGEIPHTVQVKNSWDRPVRVLSGTLLTGDGSGGLVIASTVTVPAGSSVEVPAYSTEPEKRTVPGSKLKPTGQAPGLIRDVISSSNPDNPDEAMKTQLKIWVLARGDKLDIYRGEVYAAVKKRDMRFYQLKERLEAVKAELKADYGLTDDELSAADINSPILNRSSPLRILSLIKTIYPGAGQ
;
A
#
# COMPACT_ATOMS: atom_id res chain seq x y z
N MET A 1 -6.20 49.28 -26.50
CA MET A 1 -5.60 47.97 -26.14
C MET A 1 -5.09 47.33 -27.43
N ASN A 2 -3.80 46.99 -27.54
CA ASN A 2 -3.22 46.51 -28.80
C ASN A 2 -3.74 45.10 -29.12
N LEU A 3 -4.39 44.91 -30.28
CA LEU A 3 -4.94 43.62 -30.72
C LEU A 3 -3.90 42.49 -30.67
N LYS A 4 -2.63 42.83 -30.96
CA LYS A 4 -1.48 41.91 -30.83
C LYS A 4 -1.28 41.40 -29.39
N ILE A 5 -1.46 42.26 -28.39
CA ILE A 5 -1.33 41.89 -26.97
C ILE A 5 -2.50 40.98 -26.56
N VAL A 6 -3.72 41.29 -27.00
CA VAL A 6 -4.90 40.46 -26.72
C VAL A 6 -4.75 39.05 -27.30
N LEU A 7 -4.22 38.95 -28.52
CA LEU A 7 -4.02 37.67 -29.20
C LEU A 7 -2.93 36.83 -28.51
N VAL A 8 -1.83 37.46 -28.10
CA VAL A 8 -0.74 36.78 -27.36
C VAL A 8 -1.23 36.30 -25.99
N VAL A 9 -1.96 37.14 -25.24
CA VAL A 9 -2.52 36.75 -23.94
C VAL A 9 -3.54 35.61 -24.10
N GLY A 10 -4.41 35.67 -25.11
CA GLY A 10 -5.35 34.58 -25.41
C GLY A 10 -4.65 33.26 -25.75
N LEU A 11 -3.56 33.30 -26.52
CA LEU A 11 -2.79 32.11 -26.89
C LEU A 11 -2.11 31.48 -25.67
N ILE A 12 -1.60 32.30 -24.74
CA ILE A 12 -0.99 31.84 -23.48
C ILE A 12 -2.03 31.12 -22.62
N PHE A 13 -3.23 31.68 -22.48
CA PHE A 13 -4.32 31.03 -21.74
C PHE A 13 -4.74 29.71 -22.40
N LEU A 14 -4.87 29.69 -23.73
CA LEU A 14 -5.26 28.48 -24.46
C LEU A 14 -4.20 27.38 -24.34
N PHE A 15 -2.92 27.75 -24.35
CA PHE A 15 -1.81 26.82 -24.12
C PHE A 15 -1.75 26.33 -22.67
N ALA A 16 -1.99 27.20 -21.69
CA ALA A 16 -2.02 26.82 -20.27
C ALA A 16 -3.18 25.87 -19.94
N VAL A 17 -4.37 26.12 -20.49
CA VAL A 17 -5.55 25.26 -20.29
C VAL A 17 -5.38 23.93 -21.02
N SER A 18 -4.88 23.93 -22.26
CA SER A 18 -4.66 22.69 -23.02
C SER A 18 -3.53 21.85 -22.41
N SER A 19 -2.39 22.44 -22.06
CA SER A 19 -1.30 21.72 -21.38
C SER A 19 -1.70 21.24 -19.98
N GLY A 20 -2.41 22.04 -19.20
CA GLY A 20 -2.93 21.64 -17.89
C GLY A 20 -3.96 20.50 -17.98
N GLY A 21 -4.87 20.55 -18.95
CA GLY A 21 -5.85 19.51 -19.19
C GLY A 21 -5.23 18.20 -19.69
N ILE A 22 -4.27 18.29 -20.61
CA ILE A 22 -3.50 17.12 -21.07
C ILE A 22 -2.66 16.56 -19.92
N CYS A 23 -2.01 17.41 -19.12
CA CYS A 23 -1.23 16.97 -17.97
C CYS A 23 -2.11 16.29 -16.92
N TYR A 24 -3.33 16.77 -16.68
CA TYR A 24 -4.30 16.10 -15.79
C TYR A 24 -4.74 14.71 -16.30
N LEU A 25 -4.97 14.60 -17.62
CA LEU A 25 -5.30 13.32 -18.26
C LEU A 25 -4.10 12.35 -18.25
N VAL A 26 -2.88 12.87 -18.43
CA VAL A 26 -1.62 12.10 -18.43
C VAL A 26 -1.16 11.75 -17.01
N MET A 27 -1.40 12.60 -16.02
CA MET A 27 -1.08 12.36 -14.61
C MET A 27 -2.10 11.46 -13.90
N GLY A 28 -3.11 10.93 -14.60
CA GLY A 28 -3.81 9.70 -14.20
C GLY A 28 -5.18 9.85 -13.55
N GLY A 29 -5.81 11.03 -13.56
CA GLY A 29 -7.16 11.21 -13.02
C GLY A 29 -7.24 11.11 -11.48
N PRO A 30 -8.46 10.99 -10.91
CA PRO A 30 -8.66 10.92 -9.46
C PRO A 30 -8.08 9.63 -8.88
N ASP A 31 -7.75 9.65 -7.58
CA ASP A 31 -7.38 8.42 -6.88
C ASP A 31 -8.59 7.51 -6.61
N LEU A 32 -8.29 6.28 -6.19
CA LEU A 32 -9.28 5.24 -5.92
C LEU A 32 -10.30 5.68 -4.86
N GLU A 33 -9.88 6.42 -3.83
CA GLU A 33 -10.77 6.87 -2.76
C GLU A 33 -11.78 7.90 -3.29
N ALA A 34 -11.32 8.91 -4.01
CA ALA A 34 -12.18 9.90 -4.64
C ALA A 34 -13.14 9.24 -5.65
N ALA A 35 -12.64 8.31 -6.48
CA ALA A 35 -13.47 7.60 -7.45
C ALA A 35 -14.53 6.71 -6.77
N TYR A 36 -14.18 6.06 -5.65
CA TYR A 36 -15.10 5.25 -4.85
C TYR A 36 -16.21 6.12 -4.23
N GLN A 37 -15.86 7.25 -3.63
CA GLN A 37 -16.83 8.18 -3.02
C GLN A 37 -17.83 8.74 -4.06
N ASN A 38 -17.41 8.86 -5.33
CA ASN A 38 -18.29 9.26 -6.44
C ASN A 38 -19.10 8.10 -7.04
N GLY A 39 -18.99 6.88 -6.50
CA GLY A 39 -19.66 5.69 -7.04
C GLY A 39 -19.15 5.27 -8.42
N LYS A 40 -17.93 5.70 -8.79
CA LYS A 40 -17.30 5.44 -10.09
C LYS A 40 -16.17 4.41 -10.03
N ALA A 41 -15.78 3.97 -8.84
CA ALA A 41 -14.87 2.85 -8.67
C ALA A 41 -15.35 1.88 -7.59
N GLU A 42 -15.01 0.61 -7.76
CA GLU A 42 -15.23 -0.45 -6.76
C GLU A 42 -13.92 -1.22 -6.55
N ALA A 43 -13.64 -1.60 -5.31
CA ALA A 43 -12.57 -2.54 -4.98
C ALA A 43 -13.20 -3.81 -4.40
N VAL A 44 -12.85 -4.96 -4.95
CA VAL A 44 -13.43 -6.26 -4.58
C VAL A 44 -12.30 -7.23 -4.29
N GLN A 45 -12.35 -7.86 -3.12
CA GLN A 45 -11.39 -8.89 -2.77
C GLN A 45 -11.58 -10.15 -3.63
N LYS A 46 -10.50 -10.70 -4.18
CA LYS A 46 -10.55 -11.90 -5.03
C LYS A 46 -10.03 -13.15 -4.34
N THR A 47 -8.90 -13.02 -3.67
CA THR A 47 -8.21 -14.12 -2.97
C THR A 47 -8.85 -14.40 -1.62
N GLN A 48 -8.64 -15.59 -1.07
CA GLN A 48 -9.10 -15.97 0.27
C GLN A 48 -8.00 -15.81 1.34
N ALA A 49 -8.38 -15.97 2.60
CA ALA A 49 -7.43 -15.99 3.70
C ALA A 49 -6.30 -17.03 3.50
N GLY A 50 -5.07 -16.61 3.78
CA GLY A 50 -3.82 -17.36 3.65
C GLY A 50 -3.10 -17.20 2.32
N GLU A 51 -3.74 -16.58 1.32
CA GLU A 51 -3.12 -16.26 0.02
C GLU A 51 -2.36 -14.95 0.12
N ILE A 52 -1.02 -15.04 0.10
CA ILE A 52 -0.13 -13.90 0.26
C ILE A 52 0.79 -13.82 -0.98
N PRO A 53 0.83 -12.69 -1.71
CA PRO A 53 -0.02 -11.52 -1.50
C PRO A 53 -1.49 -11.84 -1.85
N HIS A 54 -2.40 -11.00 -1.34
CA HIS A 54 -3.80 -11.02 -1.78
C HIS A 54 -3.95 -10.32 -3.13
N THR A 55 -5.07 -10.59 -3.79
CA THR A 55 -5.48 -9.88 -5.01
C THR A 55 -6.77 -9.12 -4.78
N VAL A 56 -6.76 -7.84 -5.13
CA VAL A 56 -7.93 -6.96 -5.14
C VAL A 56 -8.23 -6.58 -6.58
N GLN A 57 -9.45 -6.85 -7.03
CA GLN A 57 -9.93 -6.36 -8.30
C GLN A 57 -10.45 -4.93 -8.10
N VAL A 58 -9.86 -3.99 -8.84
CA VAL A 58 -10.34 -2.61 -8.91
C VAL A 58 -11.09 -2.43 -10.21
N LYS A 59 -12.35 -2.03 -10.14
CA LYS A 59 -13.21 -1.75 -11.28
C LYS A 59 -13.40 -0.24 -11.40
N ASN A 60 -13.05 0.32 -12.56
CA ASN A 60 -13.27 1.71 -12.89
C ASN A 60 -14.46 1.83 -13.85
N SER A 61 -15.57 2.41 -13.37
CA SER A 61 -16.77 2.69 -14.17
C SER A 61 -16.85 4.16 -14.61
N TRP A 62 -15.77 4.91 -14.45
CA TRP A 62 -15.65 6.28 -14.95
C TRP A 62 -15.23 6.31 -16.43
N ASP A 63 -15.38 7.48 -17.05
CA ASP A 63 -14.94 7.83 -18.41
C ASP A 63 -13.48 8.31 -18.45
N ARG A 64 -12.81 8.32 -17.29
CA ARG A 64 -11.40 8.70 -17.13
C ARG A 64 -10.63 7.67 -16.30
N PRO A 65 -9.29 7.62 -16.42
CA PRO A 65 -8.47 6.73 -15.62
C PRO A 65 -8.60 7.01 -14.12
N VAL A 66 -8.38 5.98 -13.28
CA VAL A 66 -8.35 6.08 -11.82
C VAL A 66 -7.01 5.56 -11.32
N ARG A 67 -6.37 6.30 -10.40
CA ARG A 67 -5.10 5.89 -9.79
C ARG A 67 -5.35 5.08 -8.53
N VAL A 68 -4.78 3.89 -8.49
CA VAL A 68 -4.65 3.10 -7.28
C VAL A 68 -3.23 3.30 -6.77
N LEU A 69 -3.07 3.89 -5.58
CA LEU A 69 -1.76 4.18 -5.02
C LEU A 69 -1.32 3.06 -4.08
N SER A 70 -0.05 2.64 -4.17
CA SER A 70 0.57 1.79 -3.15
C SER A 70 0.46 2.43 -1.77
N GLY A 71 0.14 1.63 -0.76
CA GLY A 71 -0.11 2.10 0.61
C GLY A 71 -1.56 2.50 0.89
N THR A 72 -2.47 2.46 -0.09
CA THR A 72 -3.90 2.74 0.15
C THR A 72 -4.51 1.66 1.03
N LEU A 73 -5.10 2.04 2.16
CA LEU A 73 -5.83 1.16 3.06
C LEU A 73 -7.22 0.87 2.51
N LEU A 74 -7.62 -0.39 2.63
CA LEU A 74 -8.91 -0.92 2.21
C LEU A 74 -9.56 -1.65 3.38
N THR A 75 -10.82 -1.32 3.67
CA THR A 75 -11.58 -1.95 4.76
C THR A 75 -12.90 -2.51 4.23
N GLY A 76 -13.37 -3.62 4.78
CA GLY A 76 -14.62 -4.24 4.36
C GLY A 76 -15.44 -4.73 5.54
N ASP A 77 -16.75 -4.60 5.43
CA ASP A 77 -17.67 -5.19 6.39
C ASP A 77 -17.54 -6.72 6.31
N GLY A 78 -17.22 -7.35 7.43
CA GLY A 78 -17.02 -8.80 7.49
C GLY A 78 -15.74 -9.36 6.86
N SER A 79 -14.89 -8.54 6.22
CA SER A 79 -13.58 -8.97 5.68
C SER A 79 -12.41 -8.29 6.40
N GLY A 80 -11.27 -8.96 6.50
CA GLY A 80 -10.00 -8.39 6.94
C GLY A 80 -9.60 -7.16 6.11
N GLY A 81 -9.07 -6.14 6.79
CA GLY A 81 -8.46 -4.98 6.14
C GLY A 81 -7.24 -5.36 5.29
N LEU A 82 -7.04 -4.62 4.20
CA LEU A 82 -5.92 -4.78 3.27
C LEU A 82 -5.20 -3.45 3.04
N VAL A 83 -3.97 -3.52 2.54
CA VAL A 83 -3.20 -2.38 2.03
C VAL A 83 -2.67 -2.71 0.63
N ILE A 84 -2.89 -1.82 -0.33
CA ILE A 84 -2.44 -2.01 -1.72
C ILE A 84 -0.91 -2.03 -1.79
N ALA A 85 -0.35 -3.03 -2.47
CA ALA A 85 1.08 -3.20 -2.63
C ALA A 85 1.68 -2.37 -3.78
N SER A 86 0.94 -2.21 -4.88
CA SER A 86 1.48 -1.61 -6.12
C SER A 86 0.65 -0.43 -6.62
N THR A 87 1.33 0.60 -7.09
CA THR A 87 0.68 1.73 -7.76
C THR A 87 0.32 1.33 -9.18
N VAL A 88 -0.95 1.49 -9.55
CA VAL A 88 -1.49 1.16 -10.87
C VAL A 88 -2.48 2.22 -11.32
N THR A 89 -2.51 2.50 -12.62
CA THR A 89 -3.57 3.29 -13.24
C THR A 89 -4.57 2.33 -13.87
N VAL A 90 -5.84 2.40 -13.46
CA VAL A 90 -6.94 1.64 -14.04
C VAL A 90 -7.56 2.46 -15.17
N PRO A 91 -7.50 2.01 -16.44
CA PRO A 91 -8.13 2.73 -17.55
C PRO A 91 -9.62 2.96 -17.37
N ALA A 92 -10.18 3.90 -18.15
CA ALA A 92 -11.61 4.20 -18.15
C ALA A 92 -12.42 2.95 -18.57
N GLY A 93 -13.52 2.69 -17.87
CA GLY A 93 -14.43 1.57 -18.17
C GLY A 93 -13.82 0.16 -18.03
N SER A 94 -12.64 0.02 -17.41
CA SER A 94 -11.94 -1.26 -17.29
C SER A 94 -11.80 -1.74 -15.85
N SER A 95 -11.18 -2.90 -15.68
CA SER A 95 -10.81 -3.43 -14.37
C SER A 95 -9.39 -3.99 -14.39
N VAL A 96 -8.69 -3.86 -13.27
CA VAL A 96 -7.32 -4.37 -13.09
C VAL A 96 -7.25 -5.05 -11.73
N GLU A 97 -6.47 -6.13 -11.67
CA GLU A 97 -6.13 -6.81 -10.42
C GLU A 97 -4.84 -6.23 -9.85
N VAL A 98 -4.86 -5.91 -8.56
CA VAL A 98 -3.75 -5.26 -7.86
C VAL A 98 -3.38 -6.11 -6.63
N PRO A 99 -2.08 -6.38 -6.40
CA PRO A 99 -1.65 -7.09 -5.21
C PRO A 99 -1.88 -6.24 -3.95
N ALA A 100 -2.19 -6.90 -2.85
CA ALA A 100 -2.40 -6.27 -1.54
C ALA A 100 -1.91 -7.18 -0.41
N TYR A 101 -1.65 -6.58 0.75
CA TYR A 101 -1.29 -7.29 1.98
C TYR A 101 -2.36 -7.10 3.04
N SER A 102 -2.57 -8.10 3.89
CA SER A 102 -3.50 -8.00 5.02
C SER A 102 -2.95 -7.08 6.11
N THR A 103 -3.77 -6.17 6.62
CA THR A 103 -3.44 -5.30 7.76
C THR A 103 -4.07 -5.78 9.07
N GLU A 104 -5.02 -6.71 9.01
CA GLU A 104 -5.74 -7.25 10.16
C GLU A 104 -5.45 -8.76 10.32
N PRO A 105 -4.32 -9.15 10.94
CA PRO A 105 -3.89 -10.55 10.99
C PRO A 105 -4.91 -11.50 11.63
N GLU A 106 -5.69 -11.04 12.60
CA GLU A 106 -6.67 -11.89 13.31
C GLU A 106 -8.03 -11.97 12.62
N LYS A 107 -8.27 -11.19 11.56
CA LYS A 107 -9.51 -11.22 10.78
C LYS A 107 -9.24 -11.84 9.42
N ARG A 108 -10.05 -12.83 9.05
CA ARG A 108 -9.93 -13.47 7.73
C ARG A 108 -10.37 -12.52 6.64
N THR A 109 -9.60 -12.51 5.57
CA THR A 109 -9.98 -11.84 4.35
C THR A 109 -10.94 -12.76 3.55
N VAL A 110 -12.00 -12.19 2.98
CA VAL A 110 -13.14 -12.92 2.39
C VAL A 110 -13.30 -12.57 0.90
N PRO A 111 -13.22 -13.56 -0.01
CA PRO A 111 -13.46 -13.35 -1.44
C PRO A 111 -14.86 -12.77 -1.72
N GLY A 112 -14.94 -11.86 -2.69
CA GLY A 112 -16.17 -11.20 -3.11
C GLY A 112 -16.59 -10.02 -2.22
N SER A 113 -15.93 -9.81 -1.07
CA SER A 113 -16.20 -8.65 -0.22
C SER A 113 -15.84 -7.35 -0.92
N LYS A 114 -16.77 -6.39 -0.89
CA LYS A 114 -16.50 -5.01 -1.31
C LYS A 114 -15.62 -4.33 -0.26
N LEU A 115 -14.59 -3.66 -0.73
CA LEU A 115 -13.65 -2.94 0.11
C LEU A 115 -13.75 -1.44 -0.16
N LYS A 116 -13.82 -0.67 0.92
CA LYS A 116 -13.83 0.78 0.93
C LYS A 116 -12.39 1.30 1.14
N PRO A 117 -11.89 2.19 0.28
CA PRO A 117 -10.66 2.93 0.56
C PRO A 117 -10.84 3.88 1.74
N THR A 118 -9.88 3.89 2.67
CA THR A 118 -9.95 4.66 3.93
C THR A 118 -8.68 5.46 4.21
N GLY A 119 -8.04 5.98 3.17
CA GLY A 119 -6.80 6.74 3.28
C GLY A 119 -5.53 5.91 3.11
N GLN A 120 -4.42 6.46 3.57
CA GLN A 120 -3.08 5.90 3.41
C GLN A 120 -2.60 5.20 4.69
N ALA A 121 -1.85 4.12 4.52
CA ALA A 121 -1.18 3.43 5.60
C ALA A 121 -0.11 4.34 6.24
N PRO A 122 0.28 4.07 7.49
CA PRO A 122 1.39 4.76 8.14
C PRO A 122 2.71 4.68 7.34
N GLY A 123 3.58 5.67 7.53
CA GLY A 123 4.85 5.81 6.83
C GLY A 123 5.69 4.53 6.78
N LEU A 124 5.89 3.87 7.93
CA LEU A 124 6.69 2.64 8.00
C LEU A 124 6.09 1.48 7.19
N ILE A 125 4.76 1.32 7.18
CA ILE A 125 4.10 0.29 6.37
C ILE A 125 4.27 0.60 4.88
N ARG A 126 4.14 1.87 4.49
CA ARG A 126 4.37 2.31 3.10
C ARG A 126 5.82 2.09 2.68
N ASP A 127 6.79 2.31 3.57
CA ASP A 127 8.21 2.05 3.31
C ASP A 127 8.53 0.56 3.18
N VAL A 128 7.89 -0.28 4.00
CA VAL A 128 7.99 -1.74 3.88
C VAL A 128 7.48 -2.21 2.52
N ILE A 129 6.29 -1.73 2.13
CA ILE A 129 5.65 -2.08 0.85
C ILE A 129 6.49 -1.58 -0.35
N SER A 130 6.96 -0.34 -0.32
CA SER A 130 7.70 0.25 -1.46
C SER A 130 9.03 -0.44 -1.73
N SER A 131 9.60 -1.12 -0.73
CA SER A 131 10.81 -1.94 -0.88
C SER A 131 10.55 -3.44 -1.12
N SER A 132 9.29 -3.84 -1.32
CA SER A 132 8.91 -5.24 -1.53
C SER A 132 8.69 -5.56 -2.99
N ASN A 133 8.94 -6.82 -3.38
CA ASN A 133 8.47 -7.39 -4.63
C ASN A 133 7.29 -8.35 -4.36
N PRO A 134 6.02 -7.94 -4.63
CA PRO A 134 4.87 -8.81 -4.41
C PRO A 134 4.84 -10.04 -5.33
N ASP A 135 5.56 -10.03 -6.46
CA ASP A 135 5.61 -11.17 -7.38
C ASP A 135 6.57 -12.27 -6.93
N ASN A 136 7.49 -11.95 -5.99
CA ASN A 136 8.35 -12.94 -5.34
C ASN A 136 7.64 -13.51 -4.10
N PRO A 137 7.27 -14.81 -4.07
CA PRO A 137 6.48 -15.39 -2.98
C PRO A 137 7.12 -15.34 -1.60
N ASP A 138 8.46 -15.38 -1.52
CA ASP A 138 9.21 -15.33 -0.26
C ASP A 138 9.29 -13.89 0.26
N GLU A 139 9.53 -12.92 -0.63
CA GLU A 139 9.51 -11.51 -0.28
C GLU A 139 8.10 -11.04 0.10
N ALA A 140 7.07 -11.48 -0.61
CA ALA A 140 5.68 -11.17 -0.29
C ALA A 140 5.30 -11.70 1.09
N MET A 141 5.70 -12.94 1.43
CA MET A 141 5.49 -13.50 2.76
C MET A 141 6.22 -12.69 3.83
N LYS A 142 7.50 -12.38 3.61
CA LYS A 142 8.30 -11.58 4.53
C LYS A 142 7.69 -10.19 4.76
N THR A 143 7.22 -9.56 3.69
CA THR A 143 6.56 -8.25 3.71
C THR A 143 5.26 -8.30 4.51
N GLN A 144 4.44 -9.33 4.27
CA GLN A 144 3.22 -9.56 5.03
C GLN A 144 3.49 -9.72 6.54
N LEU A 145 4.54 -10.44 6.92
CA LEU A 145 4.94 -10.59 8.32
C LEU A 145 5.40 -9.26 8.94
N LYS A 146 6.19 -8.46 8.21
CA LYS A 146 6.58 -7.11 8.65
C LYS A 146 5.35 -6.23 8.89
N ILE A 147 4.37 -6.26 7.98
CA ILE A 147 3.13 -5.50 8.13
C ILE A 147 2.34 -5.94 9.36
N TRP A 148 2.20 -7.26 9.62
CA TRP A 148 1.50 -7.74 10.82
C TRP A 148 2.18 -7.34 12.12
N VAL A 149 3.51 -7.41 12.18
CA VAL A 149 4.28 -6.95 13.35
C VAL A 149 4.07 -5.45 13.57
N LEU A 150 4.14 -4.63 12.51
CA LEU A 150 3.87 -3.19 12.63
C LEU A 150 2.41 -2.90 12.98
N ALA A 151 1.46 -3.70 12.49
CA ALA A 151 0.03 -3.47 12.72
C ALA A 151 -0.43 -3.87 14.13
N ARG A 152 0.26 -4.80 14.81
CA ARG A 152 -0.21 -5.40 16.07
C ARG A 152 0.82 -5.54 17.19
N GLY A 153 2.11 -5.44 16.90
CA GLY A 153 3.17 -5.65 17.90
C GLY A 153 3.02 -6.99 18.60
N ASP A 154 3.03 -6.98 19.94
CA ASP A 154 2.86 -8.19 20.76
C ASP A 154 1.40 -8.64 20.91
N LYS A 155 0.44 -7.85 20.43
CA LYS A 155 -0.99 -8.24 20.39
C LYS A 155 -1.33 -9.13 19.19
N LEU A 156 -0.32 -9.52 18.41
CA LEU A 156 -0.47 -10.41 17.26
C LEU A 156 -0.83 -11.82 17.73
N ASP A 157 -2.06 -12.26 17.46
CA ASP A 157 -2.49 -13.63 17.73
C ASP A 157 -2.27 -14.52 16.51
N ILE A 158 -1.21 -15.35 16.58
CA ILE A 158 -0.82 -16.21 15.46
C ILE A 158 -1.78 -17.39 15.21
N TYR A 159 -2.71 -17.68 16.12
CA TYR A 159 -3.56 -18.88 16.03
C TYR A 159 -4.94 -18.58 15.45
N ARG A 160 -5.19 -17.38 14.95
CA ARG A 160 -6.50 -16.95 14.44
C ARG A 160 -6.40 -16.26 13.09
N GLY A 161 -7.57 -16.04 12.49
CA GLY A 161 -7.70 -15.13 11.35
C GLY A 161 -6.94 -15.53 10.10
N GLU A 162 -6.31 -14.51 9.52
CA GLU A 162 -5.45 -14.53 8.37
C GLU A 162 -4.14 -15.28 8.66
N VAL A 163 -3.55 -15.08 9.84
CA VAL A 163 -2.29 -15.73 10.23
C VAL A 163 -2.45 -17.26 10.26
N TYR A 164 -3.49 -17.74 10.93
CA TYR A 164 -3.80 -19.17 10.95
C TYR A 164 -4.00 -19.73 9.55
N ALA A 165 -4.73 -19.00 8.70
CA ALA A 165 -4.99 -19.42 7.33
C ALA A 165 -3.70 -19.47 6.50
N ALA A 166 -2.79 -18.50 6.66
CA ALA A 166 -1.49 -18.47 6.00
C ALA A 166 -0.60 -19.66 6.39
N VAL A 167 -0.57 -19.99 7.68
CA VAL A 167 0.16 -21.16 8.20
C VAL A 167 -0.35 -22.44 7.52
N LYS A 168 -1.66 -22.63 7.44
CA LYS A 168 -2.27 -23.79 6.78
C LYS A 168 -2.04 -23.82 5.28
N LYS A 169 -2.21 -22.69 4.59
CA LYS A 169 -2.07 -22.58 3.13
C LYS A 169 -0.65 -22.87 2.67
N ARG A 170 0.35 -22.50 3.48
CA ARG A 170 1.78 -22.65 3.16
C ARG A 170 2.43 -23.89 3.78
N ASP A 171 1.63 -24.83 4.29
CA ASP A 171 2.09 -26.04 4.98
C ASP A 171 3.18 -25.76 6.05
N MET A 172 3.02 -24.64 6.74
CA MET A 172 3.96 -24.16 7.75
C MET A 172 3.52 -24.64 9.13
N ARG A 173 4.47 -24.84 10.04
CA ARG A 173 4.20 -25.07 11.46
C ARG A 173 4.30 -23.77 12.25
N PHE A 174 3.52 -23.65 13.33
CA PHE A 174 3.50 -22.41 14.13
C PHE A 174 4.86 -22.02 14.73
N TYR A 175 5.74 -22.97 15.05
CA TYR A 175 7.08 -22.62 15.52
C TYR A 175 7.93 -21.97 14.42
N GLN A 176 7.80 -22.43 13.16
CA GLN A 176 8.48 -21.81 12.02
C GLN A 176 7.96 -20.40 11.76
N LEU A 177 6.65 -20.19 11.95
CA LEU A 177 6.08 -18.84 11.90
C LEU A 177 6.67 -17.95 12.99
N LYS A 178 6.76 -18.43 14.24
CA LYS A 178 7.36 -17.67 15.34
C LYS A 178 8.82 -17.30 15.06
N GLU A 179 9.63 -18.23 14.57
CA GLU A 179 11.01 -17.96 14.16
C GLU A 179 11.09 -16.87 13.08
N ARG A 180 10.20 -16.93 12.07
CA ARG A 180 10.13 -15.89 11.02
C ARG A 180 9.68 -14.54 11.57
N LEU A 181 8.73 -14.53 12.52
CA LEU A 181 8.27 -13.30 13.18
C LEU A 181 9.41 -12.64 13.97
N GLU A 182 10.18 -13.41 14.74
CA GLU A 182 11.34 -12.88 15.47
C GLU A 182 12.43 -12.36 14.52
N ALA A 183 12.67 -13.05 13.39
CA ALA A 183 13.58 -12.56 12.36
C ALA A 183 13.14 -11.22 11.76
N VAL A 184 11.85 -11.06 11.40
CA VAL A 184 11.37 -9.78 10.86
C VAL A 184 11.31 -8.68 11.92
N LYS A 185 11.07 -8.99 13.20
CA LYS A 185 11.19 -8.03 14.29
C LYS A 185 12.63 -7.49 14.38
N ALA A 186 13.62 -8.37 14.35
CA ALA A 186 15.04 -7.97 14.36
C ALA A 186 15.39 -7.07 13.16
N GLU A 187 14.90 -7.40 11.96
CA GLU A 187 15.08 -6.57 10.78
C GLU A 187 14.41 -5.20 10.91
N LEU A 188 13.16 -5.13 11.40
CA LEU A 188 12.47 -3.86 11.58
C LEU A 188 13.22 -2.94 12.57
N LYS A 189 13.77 -3.51 13.64
CA LYS A 189 14.64 -2.78 14.58
C LYS A 189 15.90 -2.26 13.89
N ALA A 190 16.57 -3.08 13.08
CA ALA A 190 17.78 -2.69 12.38
C ALA A 190 17.53 -1.62 11.28
N ASP A 191 16.49 -1.82 10.46
CA ASP A 191 16.18 -0.98 9.30
C ASP A 191 15.62 0.40 9.71
N TYR A 192 14.89 0.45 10.82
CA TYR A 192 14.12 1.63 11.23
C TYR A 192 14.50 2.18 12.60
N GLY A 193 15.46 1.57 13.29
CA GLY A 193 15.91 2.00 14.63
C GLY A 193 14.84 1.88 15.71
N LEU A 194 13.89 0.95 15.55
CA LEU A 194 12.82 0.72 16.53
C LEU A 194 13.37 0.01 17.77
N THR A 195 12.89 0.40 18.95
CA THR A 195 13.15 -0.36 20.19
C THR A 195 12.18 -1.52 20.35
N ASP A 196 12.47 -2.44 21.29
CA ASP A 196 11.54 -3.51 21.64
C ASP A 196 10.21 -2.96 22.18
N ASP A 197 10.25 -1.98 23.08
CA ASP A 197 9.04 -1.35 23.64
C ASP A 197 8.18 -0.70 22.55
N GLU A 198 8.82 -0.04 21.59
CA GLU A 198 8.16 0.60 20.46
C GLU A 198 7.47 -0.40 19.53
N LEU A 199 8.10 -1.55 19.30
CA LEU A 199 7.54 -2.62 18.47
C LEU A 199 6.44 -3.38 19.21
N SER A 200 6.62 -3.65 20.50
CA SER A 200 5.62 -4.30 21.36
C SER A 200 4.34 -3.46 21.47
N ALA A 201 4.47 -2.14 21.52
CA ALA A 201 3.35 -1.20 21.56
C ALA A 201 2.79 -0.82 20.18
N ALA A 202 3.35 -1.35 19.08
CA ALA A 202 2.92 -1.01 17.74
C ALA A 202 1.45 -1.41 17.50
N ASP A 203 0.72 -0.49 16.88
CA ASP A 203 -0.64 -0.67 16.37
C ASP A 203 -0.73 0.12 15.09
N ILE A 204 -1.54 -0.31 14.12
CA ILE A 204 -1.66 0.38 12.82
C ILE A 204 -2.04 1.87 12.96
N ASN A 205 -2.67 2.27 14.06
CA ASN A 205 -3.04 3.65 14.35
C ASN A 205 -2.00 4.41 15.21
N SER A 206 -0.92 3.73 15.65
CA SER A 206 0.06 4.32 16.55
C SER A 206 0.92 5.38 15.85
N PRO A 207 1.14 6.56 16.47
CA PRO A 207 1.94 7.65 15.89
C PRO A 207 3.37 7.25 15.50
N ILE A 208 3.94 6.27 16.20
CA ILE A 208 5.28 5.77 15.93
C ILE A 208 5.46 5.24 14.50
N LEU A 209 4.39 4.73 13.88
CA LEU A 209 4.43 4.21 12.52
C LEU A 209 4.45 5.31 11.46
N ASN A 210 4.27 6.58 11.82
CA ASN A 210 4.33 7.72 10.90
C ASN A 210 5.72 8.37 10.83
N ARG A 211 6.73 7.79 11.50
CA ARG A 211 8.12 8.26 11.39
C ARG A 211 8.65 8.01 9.98
N SER A 212 9.39 8.99 9.46
CA SER A 212 10.26 8.78 8.29
C SER A 212 11.56 8.13 8.76
N SER A 213 12.06 7.13 8.02
CA SER A 213 13.25 6.38 8.44
C SER A 213 14.55 7.12 8.11
N PRO A 214 15.32 7.67 9.07
CA PRO A 214 16.54 8.43 8.80
C PRO A 214 17.67 7.54 8.24
N LEU A 215 17.73 6.26 8.63
CA LEU A 215 18.77 5.31 8.23
C LEU A 215 18.67 4.91 6.74
N ARG A 216 17.45 4.77 6.21
CA ARG A 216 17.24 4.51 4.78
C ARG A 216 17.54 5.72 3.91
N ILE A 217 17.24 6.94 4.37
CA ILE A 217 17.61 8.17 3.66
C ILE A 217 19.13 8.20 3.44
N LEU A 218 19.92 7.84 4.45
CA LEU A 218 21.38 7.75 4.33
C LEU A 218 21.83 6.66 3.34
N SER A 219 21.17 5.50 3.31
CA SER A 219 21.48 4.43 2.34
C SER A 219 21.13 4.82 0.88
N LEU A 220 20.02 5.53 0.67
CA LEU A 220 19.61 6.07 -0.63
C LEU A 220 20.57 7.17 -1.09
N ILE A 221 20.96 8.08 -0.20
CA ILE A 221 21.97 9.11 -0.50
C ILE A 221 23.31 8.46 -0.86
N LYS A 222 23.74 7.42 -0.14
CA LYS A 222 25.01 6.72 -0.44
C LYS A 222 24.98 5.93 -1.74
N THR A 223 23.80 5.45 -2.15
CA THR A 223 23.61 4.78 -3.45
C THR A 223 23.59 5.77 -4.61
N ILE A 224 23.10 7.00 -4.39
CA ILE A 224 23.08 8.08 -5.39
C ILE A 224 24.42 8.83 -5.43
N TYR A 225 25.14 8.91 -4.31
CA TYR A 225 26.44 9.57 -4.17
C TYR A 225 27.44 8.65 -3.43
N PRO A 226 28.16 7.76 -4.14
CA PRO A 226 29.08 6.79 -3.53
C PRO A 226 30.36 7.40 -2.90
N GLY A 227 30.44 8.72 -2.70
CA GLY A 227 31.61 9.42 -2.18
C GLY A 227 31.37 10.40 -1.03
N ALA A 228 30.15 10.54 -0.51
CA ALA A 228 29.86 11.45 0.61
C ALA A 228 30.14 10.76 1.96
N GLY A 229 31.42 10.59 2.28
CA GLY A 229 31.84 9.96 3.54
C GLY A 229 33.33 9.62 3.56
N GLN A 230 34.16 10.63 3.33
CA GLN A 230 35.49 10.71 3.92
C GLN A 230 35.56 12.00 4.74
#